data_AF-A0A1J5SIG7-F1
#
_entry.id   AF-A0A1J5SIG7-F1
#
_cell.length_a   1.000
_cell.length_b   1.000
_cell.length_c   1.000
_cell.angle_alpha   90.00
_cell.angle_beta   90.00
_cell.angle_gamma   90.00
#
_symmetry.space_group_name_H-M   'P 1'
#
loop_
_entity.id
_entity.type
_entity.pdbx_description
1 polymer ?
#
loop_
_entity_poly.entity_id
_entity_poly.type
_entity_poly.pdbx_seq_one_letter_code
_entity_poly.pdbx_strand_id
1 'polypeptide(L)'
;MQTITTRTPEILSPRHAPGTPMNLILESNDPSDYLSESGVIDFHSTPLQAKIAEIKSLAIGDENQARLAFTIVRDQIGHSFDLKSSFITITASDTLTCGEGICFAKSHLLAALLRGLRIPAGFCYQRATRKGSPESGYALHGLNAVYLPSRRLWFRLDPRGDKPGVHSEFCVERERLAYTIHPELGEIDYPYVFSSPLESVLASMRESVDCHELFSRRPQDLGVPGAGIPKPQLNR
;
A
#
# COMPACT_ATOMS: atom_id res chain seq x y z
N MET A 1 -12.56 32.12 -38.94
CA MET A 1 -12.09 30.88 -38.30
C MET A 1 -11.52 31.23 -36.93
N GLN A 2 -12.31 31.07 -35.86
CA GLN A 2 -11.82 31.23 -34.49
C GLN A 2 -11.81 29.83 -33.86
N THR A 3 -10.62 29.35 -33.53
CA THR A 3 -10.37 28.07 -32.88
C THR A 3 -10.85 28.13 -31.44
N ILE A 4 -11.89 27.37 -31.12
CA ILE A 4 -12.38 27.15 -29.75
C ILE A 4 -11.44 26.13 -29.11
N THR A 5 -10.54 26.60 -28.24
CA THR A 5 -9.69 25.72 -27.43
C THR A 5 -10.52 25.23 -26.24
N THR A 6 -11.02 24.00 -26.32
CA THR A 6 -11.69 23.33 -25.19
C THR A 6 -10.66 23.01 -24.12
N ARG A 7 -10.69 23.74 -23.00
CA ARG A 7 -9.92 23.41 -21.79
C ARG A 7 -10.53 22.14 -21.16
N THR A 8 -9.73 21.10 -21.03
CA THR A 8 -10.00 19.94 -20.18
C THR A 8 -10.14 20.42 -18.73
N PRO A 9 -11.12 19.95 -17.95
CA PRO A 9 -11.26 20.37 -16.55
C PRO A 9 -10.15 19.73 -15.71
N GLU A 10 -9.28 20.56 -15.13
CA GLU A 10 -8.41 20.18 -14.03
C GLU A 10 -9.27 19.74 -12.85
N ILE A 11 -9.24 18.45 -12.53
CA ILE A 11 -9.81 17.91 -11.31
C ILE A 11 -8.89 18.36 -10.17
N LEU A 12 -9.22 19.47 -9.51
CA LEU A 12 -8.56 19.86 -8.27
C LEU A 12 -8.77 18.74 -7.24
N SER A 13 -7.68 18.13 -6.80
CA SER A 13 -7.68 17.26 -5.63
C SER A 13 -8.14 18.08 -4.41
N PRO A 14 -9.04 17.54 -3.57
CA PRO A 14 -9.46 18.25 -2.36
C PRO A 14 -8.24 18.41 -1.44
N ARG A 15 -7.92 19.66 -1.10
CA ARG A 15 -6.91 20.01 -0.09
C ARG A 15 -7.33 19.43 1.24
N HIS A 16 -6.66 18.37 1.69
CA HIS A 16 -6.87 17.80 3.02
C HIS A 16 -6.10 18.65 4.04
N ALA A 17 -6.77 19.14 5.07
CA ALA A 17 -6.12 19.79 6.20
C ALA A 17 -5.38 18.75 7.05
N PRO A 18 -4.21 19.08 7.65
CA PRO A 18 -3.48 18.16 8.50
C PRO A 18 -4.36 17.63 9.63
N GLY A 19 -4.52 16.30 9.72
CA GLY A 19 -5.25 15.64 10.80
C GLY A 19 -6.74 15.37 10.56
N THR A 20 -7.29 15.67 9.37
CA THR A 20 -8.63 15.19 8.99
C THR A 20 -8.51 13.77 8.43
N PRO A 21 -9.27 12.78 8.92
CA PRO A 21 -9.21 11.42 8.37
C PRO A 21 -9.55 11.43 6.88
N MET A 22 -8.73 10.74 6.08
CA MET A 22 -8.96 10.60 4.65
C MET A 22 -10.29 9.88 4.40
N ASN A 23 -11.09 10.39 3.46
CA ASN A 23 -12.27 9.66 2.99
C ASN A 23 -11.84 8.63 1.93
N LEU A 24 -11.79 7.36 2.32
CA LEU A 24 -11.37 6.26 1.45
C LEU A 24 -12.46 5.93 0.42
N ILE A 25 -12.03 5.72 -0.83
CA ILE A 25 -12.86 5.29 -1.95
C ILE A 25 -12.53 3.83 -2.23
N LEU A 26 -13.41 2.94 -1.82
CA LEU A 26 -13.23 1.50 -1.97
C LEU A 26 -13.53 1.06 -3.41
N GLU A 27 -12.70 0.17 -3.96
CA GLU A 27 -12.98 -0.57 -5.20
C GLU A 27 -14.27 -1.40 -5.10
N SER A 28 -14.48 -2.04 -3.94
CA SER A 28 -15.71 -2.76 -3.61
C SER A 28 -16.26 -2.30 -2.26
N ASN A 29 -17.60 -2.27 -2.16
CA ASN A 29 -18.29 -2.00 -0.90
C ASN A 29 -18.44 -3.27 -0.03
N ASP A 30 -18.08 -4.45 -0.54
CA ASP A 30 -18.08 -5.69 0.22
C ASP A 30 -16.68 -5.96 0.79
N PRO A 31 -16.47 -5.90 2.12
CA PRO A 31 -15.18 -6.22 2.72
C PRO A 31 -14.66 -7.62 2.38
N SER A 32 -15.54 -8.57 2.03
CA SER A 32 -15.10 -9.92 1.68
C SER A 32 -14.29 -9.99 0.38
N ASP A 33 -14.46 -9.02 -0.54
CA ASP A 33 -13.64 -8.93 -1.77
C ASP A 33 -12.16 -8.65 -1.49
N TYR A 34 -11.88 -8.11 -0.31
CA TYR A 34 -10.52 -7.84 0.19
C TYR A 34 -9.92 -8.99 1.00
N LEU A 35 -10.51 -10.19 0.92
CA LEU A 35 -10.01 -11.43 1.56
C LEU A 35 -9.42 -12.45 0.57
N SER A 36 -9.49 -12.18 -0.73
CA SER A 36 -9.10 -13.13 -1.78
C SER A 36 -7.59 -13.37 -1.84
N GLU A 37 -7.21 -14.61 -2.13
CA GLU A 37 -5.84 -15.00 -2.48
C GLU A 37 -5.55 -14.65 -3.95
N SER A 38 -4.28 -14.46 -4.28
CA SER A 38 -3.80 -14.33 -5.65
C SER A 38 -2.40 -14.92 -5.78
N GLY A 39 -1.83 -14.94 -6.99
CA GLY A 39 -0.45 -15.40 -7.21
C GLY A 39 0.63 -14.57 -6.49
N VAL A 40 0.28 -13.38 -5.97
CA VAL A 40 1.20 -12.52 -5.19
C VAL A 40 0.82 -12.48 -3.71
N ILE A 41 -0.47 -12.64 -3.39
CA ILE A 41 -1.02 -12.62 -2.03
C ILE A 41 -1.32 -14.06 -1.62
N ASP A 42 -0.28 -14.89 -1.58
CA ASP A 42 -0.31 -16.35 -1.49
C ASP A 42 -0.35 -16.85 -0.04
N PHE A 43 -1.36 -16.41 0.71
CA PHE A 43 -1.43 -16.66 2.16
C PHE A 43 -1.68 -18.13 2.52
N HIS A 44 -2.07 -19.01 1.59
CA HIS A 44 -2.11 -20.46 1.83
C HIS A 44 -0.75 -21.15 1.70
N SER A 45 0.31 -20.42 1.32
CA SER A 45 1.67 -20.97 1.32
C SER A 45 2.11 -21.42 2.73
N THR A 46 2.92 -22.48 2.80
CA THR A 46 3.38 -23.05 4.07
C THR A 46 4.05 -22.02 5.00
N PRO A 47 4.97 -21.15 4.53
CA PRO A 47 5.60 -20.14 5.40
C PRO A 47 4.59 -19.14 5.98
N LEU A 48 3.62 -18.70 5.17
CA LEU A 48 2.58 -17.76 5.60
C LEU A 48 1.62 -18.43 6.59
N GLN A 49 1.17 -19.66 6.34
CA GLN A 49 0.30 -20.38 7.28
C GLN A 49 0.96 -20.59 8.64
N ALA A 50 2.27 -20.90 8.67
CA ALA A 50 3.02 -20.98 9.92
C ALA A 50 3.04 -19.64 10.67
N LYS A 51 3.33 -18.54 9.98
CA LYS A 51 3.34 -17.19 10.58
C LYS A 51 1.95 -16.74 11.03
N ILE A 52 0.89 -17.07 10.28
CA ILE A 52 -0.50 -16.78 10.65
C ILE A 52 -0.89 -17.56 11.92
N ALA A 53 -0.51 -18.84 12.02
CA ALA A 53 -0.76 -19.65 13.21
C ALA A 53 -0.03 -19.09 14.44
N GLU A 54 1.22 -18.65 14.26
CA GLU A 54 1.99 -17.95 15.30
C GLU A 54 1.25 -16.68 15.79
N ILE A 55 0.83 -15.80 14.87
CA ILE A 55 0.07 -14.59 15.23
C ILE A 55 -1.22 -14.93 15.99
N LYS A 56 -1.98 -15.94 15.54
CA LYS A 56 -3.20 -16.40 16.23
C LYS A 56 -2.92 -16.93 17.64
N SER A 57 -1.74 -17.50 17.89
CA SER A 57 -1.35 -17.99 19.21
C SER A 57 -0.95 -16.88 20.18
N LEU A 58 -0.49 -15.73 19.66
CA LEU A 58 0.05 -14.62 20.46
C LEU A 58 -0.94 -13.47 20.65
N ALA A 59 -1.94 -13.35 19.77
CA ALA A 59 -2.89 -12.25 19.75
C ALA A 59 -4.33 -12.73 19.53
N ILE A 60 -5.25 -12.15 20.30
CA ILE A 60 -6.69 -12.43 20.22
C ILE A 60 -7.42 -11.18 19.75
N GLY A 61 -8.36 -11.36 18.83
CA GLY A 61 -9.13 -10.29 18.23
C GLY A 61 -8.44 -9.68 17.01
N ASP A 62 -9.24 -9.20 16.07
CA ASP A 62 -8.78 -8.63 14.80
C ASP A 62 -7.82 -7.45 14.99
N GLU A 63 -8.08 -6.54 15.92
CA GLU A 63 -7.20 -5.38 16.14
C GLU A 63 -5.80 -5.80 16.63
N ASN A 64 -5.72 -6.68 17.63
CA ASN A 64 -4.43 -7.13 18.15
C ASN A 64 -3.67 -7.99 17.14
N GLN A 65 -4.38 -8.83 16.38
CA GLN A 65 -3.78 -9.63 15.31
C GLN A 65 -3.27 -8.76 14.17
N ALA A 66 -4.05 -7.76 13.76
CA ALA A 66 -3.62 -6.79 12.74
C ALA A 66 -2.41 -5.97 13.21
N ARG A 67 -2.41 -5.56 14.49
CA ARG A 67 -1.28 -4.85 15.11
C ARG A 67 -0.02 -5.70 15.11
N LEU A 68 -0.11 -6.96 15.53
CA LEU A 68 1.04 -7.86 15.53
C LEU A 68 1.53 -8.16 14.11
N ALA A 69 0.64 -8.42 13.15
CA ALA A 69 1.01 -8.60 11.75
C ALA A 69 1.73 -7.36 11.19
N PHE A 70 1.19 -6.16 11.44
CA PHE A 70 1.81 -4.90 11.05
C PHE A 70 3.21 -4.74 11.66
N THR A 71 3.36 -4.93 12.98
CA THR A 71 4.64 -4.83 13.67
C THR A 71 5.67 -5.83 13.10
N ILE A 72 5.26 -7.08 12.84
CA ILE A 72 6.15 -8.08 12.22
C ILE A 72 6.65 -7.59 10.87
N VAL A 73 5.75 -7.16 9.97
CA VAL A 73 6.17 -6.73 8.64
C VAL A 73 6.99 -5.45 8.71
N ARG A 74 6.61 -4.48 9.55
CA ARG A 74 7.32 -3.21 9.70
C ARG A 74 8.73 -3.42 10.23
N ASP A 75 8.88 -4.22 11.29
CA ASP A 75 10.11 -4.26 12.11
C ASP A 75 11.03 -5.44 11.76
N GLN A 76 10.49 -6.55 11.27
CA GLN A 76 11.28 -7.77 11.01
C GLN A 76 11.63 -7.97 9.54
N ILE A 77 10.99 -7.24 8.63
CA ILE A 77 11.26 -7.33 7.19
C ILE A 77 12.06 -6.11 6.78
N GLY A 78 13.29 -6.31 6.31
CA GLY A 78 14.15 -5.24 5.84
C GLY A 78 13.56 -4.50 4.64
N HIS A 79 13.77 -3.18 4.57
CA HIS A 79 13.41 -2.42 3.38
C HIS A 79 14.57 -2.45 2.37
N SER A 80 14.39 -3.16 1.24
CA SER A 80 15.49 -3.50 0.32
C SER A 80 16.26 -2.29 -0.21
N PHE A 81 15.62 -1.13 -0.41
CA PHE A 81 16.34 0.09 -0.81
C PHE A 81 17.23 0.65 0.30
N ASP A 82 16.85 0.51 1.58
CA ASP A 82 17.71 0.95 2.68
C ASP A 82 18.89 -0.01 2.88
N LEU A 83 18.64 -1.31 2.66
CA LEU A 83 19.66 -2.36 2.69
C LEU A 83 20.60 -2.33 1.47
N LYS A 84 20.25 -1.55 0.43
CA LYS A 84 20.93 -1.56 -0.87
C LYS A 84 21.02 -2.97 -1.48
N SER A 85 20.01 -3.79 -1.21
CA SER A 85 19.91 -5.13 -1.79
C SER A 85 19.75 -5.04 -3.30
N SER A 86 20.18 -6.07 -4.03
CA SER A 86 19.85 -6.26 -5.44
C SER A 86 18.61 -7.13 -5.64
N PHE A 87 18.16 -7.83 -4.60
CA PHE A 87 17.09 -8.80 -4.68
C PHE A 87 15.70 -8.14 -4.71
N ILE A 88 14.81 -8.65 -5.55
CA ILE A 88 13.43 -8.18 -5.65
C ILE A 88 12.51 -9.32 -5.18
N THR A 89 11.89 -9.15 -4.00
CA THR A 89 10.77 -10.00 -3.59
C THR A 89 9.46 -9.46 -4.15
N ILE A 90 8.60 -10.35 -4.63
CA ILE A 90 7.30 -9.98 -5.21
C ILE A 90 6.15 -10.60 -4.42
N THR A 91 6.15 -11.93 -4.29
CA THR A 91 5.10 -12.64 -3.56
C THR A 91 5.24 -12.41 -2.05
N ALA A 92 4.13 -12.55 -1.33
CA ALA A 92 4.14 -12.43 0.12
C ALA A 92 5.03 -13.50 0.76
N SER A 93 4.99 -14.74 0.28
CA SER A 93 5.84 -15.82 0.79
C SER A 93 7.33 -15.60 0.53
N ASP A 94 7.72 -15.07 -0.63
CA ASP A 94 9.11 -14.70 -0.92
C ASP A 94 9.57 -13.57 0.01
N THR A 95 8.76 -12.53 0.20
CA THR A 95 9.07 -11.42 1.11
C THR A 95 9.26 -11.91 2.54
N LEU A 96 8.42 -12.83 3.02
CA LEU A 96 8.58 -13.40 4.36
C LEU A 96 9.85 -14.25 4.46
N THR A 97 10.09 -15.12 3.49
CA THR A 97 11.19 -16.11 3.53
C THR A 97 12.55 -15.43 3.39
N CYS A 98 12.67 -14.46 2.49
CA CYS A 98 13.90 -13.70 2.30
C CYS A 98 14.12 -12.66 3.39
N GLY A 99 13.06 -12.23 4.09
CA GLY A 99 13.16 -11.25 5.18
C GLY A 99 13.40 -9.82 4.69
N GLU A 100 13.19 -9.53 3.41
CA GLU A 100 13.26 -8.18 2.88
C GLU A 100 12.29 -7.94 1.72
N GLY A 101 11.95 -6.67 1.51
CA GLY A 101 11.17 -6.22 0.37
C GLY A 101 11.04 -4.70 0.34
N ILE A 102 10.71 -4.16 -0.83
CA ILE A 102 10.36 -2.73 -0.94
C ILE A 102 8.94 -2.49 -0.42
N CYS A 103 8.49 -1.23 -0.37
CA CYS A 103 7.15 -0.88 0.13
C CYS A 103 6.00 -1.68 -0.52
N PHE A 104 6.09 -1.99 -1.82
CA PHE A 104 5.11 -2.85 -2.52
C PHE A 104 5.09 -4.27 -1.96
N ALA A 105 6.25 -4.93 -1.92
CA ALA A 105 6.40 -6.30 -1.44
C ALA A 105 5.99 -6.44 0.05
N LYS A 106 6.36 -5.45 0.88
CA LYS A 106 5.94 -5.40 2.28
C LYS A 106 4.43 -5.19 2.43
N SER A 107 3.81 -4.40 1.54
CA SER A 107 2.35 -4.28 1.49
C SER A 107 1.66 -5.56 1.03
N HIS A 108 2.29 -6.34 0.14
CA HIS A 108 1.80 -7.67 -0.25
C HIS A 108 1.83 -8.63 0.94
N LEU A 109 2.94 -8.68 1.68
CA LEU A 109 3.08 -9.52 2.87
C LEU A 109 2.08 -9.14 3.96
N LEU A 110 1.94 -7.85 4.26
CA LEU A 110 0.96 -7.40 5.26
C LEU A 110 -0.46 -7.80 4.85
N ALA A 111 -0.84 -7.57 3.58
CA ALA A 111 -2.15 -8.00 3.09
C ALA A 111 -2.34 -9.52 3.21
N ALA A 112 -1.34 -10.33 2.85
CA ALA A 112 -1.43 -11.79 2.92
C ALA A 112 -1.63 -12.29 4.37
N LEU A 113 -0.85 -11.76 5.33
CA LEU A 113 -1.02 -12.10 6.75
C LEU A 113 -2.42 -11.73 7.24
N LEU A 114 -2.88 -10.51 6.97
CA LEU A 114 -4.20 -10.02 7.39
C LEU A 114 -5.34 -10.84 6.78
N ARG A 115 -5.30 -11.10 5.47
CA ARG A 115 -6.32 -11.90 4.78
C ARG A 115 -6.38 -13.33 5.30
N GLY A 116 -5.24 -13.95 5.58
CA GLY A 116 -5.16 -15.26 6.24
C GLY A 116 -5.68 -15.27 7.69
N LEU A 117 -5.65 -14.12 8.36
CA LEU A 117 -6.28 -13.88 9.66
C LEU A 117 -7.79 -13.54 9.54
N ARG A 118 -8.35 -13.53 8.32
CA ARG A 118 -9.73 -13.11 8.01
C ARG A 118 -10.01 -11.64 8.29
N ILE A 119 -8.98 -10.81 8.18
CA ILE A 119 -9.05 -9.36 8.30
C ILE A 119 -8.94 -8.75 6.89
N PRO A 120 -10.01 -8.10 6.38
CA PRO A 120 -9.96 -7.52 5.04
C PRO A 120 -8.87 -6.47 4.90
N ALA A 121 -8.06 -6.59 3.85
CA ALA A 121 -6.93 -5.70 3.62
C ALA A 121 -6.83 -5.36 2.13
N GLY A 122 -6.85 -4.07 1.81
CA GLY A 122 -6.64 -3.54 0.47
C GLY A 122 -5.28 -2.87 0.29
N PHE A 123 -5.00 -2.47 -0.94
CA PHE A 123 -3.82 -1.72 -1.32
C PHE A 123 -4.19 -0.25 -1.50
N CYS A 124 -3.30 0.63 -1.07
CA CYS A 124 -3.39 2.07 -1.25
C CYS A 124 -2.05 2.55 -1.82
N TYR A 125 -2.06 3.74 -2.41
CA TYR A 125 -0.87 4.30 -3.00
C TYR A 125 -0.75 5.79 -2.74
N GLN A 126 0.50 6.24 -2.67
CA GLN A 126 0.87 7.64 -2.64
C GLN A 126 1.84 7.92 -3.78
N ARG A 127 1.72 9.07 -4.45
CA ARG A 127 2.77 9.58 -5.35
C ARG A 127 3.69 10.47 -4.53
N ALA A 128 4.96 10.11 -4.44
CA ALA A 128 5.98 10.88 -3.74
C ALA A 128 7.15 11.23 -4.67
N THR A 129 7.88 12.29 -4.34
CA THR A 129 9.16 12.60 -4.98
C THR A 129 10.19 11.51 -4.65
N ARG A 130 11.01 11.08 -5.61
CA ARG A 130 11.95 9.95 -5.40
C ARG A 130 13.03 10.26 -4.37
N LYS A 131 13.47 11.52 -4.32
CA LYS A 131 14.55 12.01 -3.44
C LYS A 131 14.22 13.36 -2.78
N GLY A 132 12.95 13.62 -2.48
CA GLY A 132 12.52 14.83 -1.78
C GLY A 132 12.46 16.10 -2.64
N SER A 133 12.58 15.98 -3.97
CA SER A 133 12.44 17.10 -4.89
C SER A 133 11.77 16.70 -6.21
N PRO A 134 11.02 17.60 -6.88
CA PRO A 134 10.39 17.33 -8.17
C PRO A 134 11.39 16.89 -9.27
N GLU A 135 12.61 17.43 -9.25
CA GLU A 135 13.66 17.14 -10.22
C GLU A 135 14.13 15.68 -10.14
N SER A 136 13.96 15.04 -8.97
CA SER A 136 14.26 13.62 -8.80
C SER A 136 13.24 12.69 -9.49
N GLY A 137 12.15 13.26 -10.01
CA GLY A 137 11.00 12.54 -10.53
C GLY A 137 10.12 11.98 -9.42
N TYR A 138 9.08 11.24 -9.83
CA TYR A 138 8.08 10.70 -8.94
C TYR A 138 8.07 9.18 -8.93
N ALA A 139 7.54 8.60 -7.86
CA ALA A 139 7.23 7.19 -7.79
C ALA A 139 6.03 6.95 -6.88
N LEU A 140 5.32 5.86 -7.15
CA LEU A 140 4.34 5.33 -6.23
C LEU A 140 5.06 4.72 -5.02
N HIS A 141 4.46 4.97 -3.87
CA HIS A 141 4.69 4.29 -2.60
C HIS A 141 3.45 3.46 -2.28
N GLY A 142 3.64 2.22 -1.87
CA GLY A 142 2.55 1.30 -1.54
C GLY A 142 2.36 1.17 -0.04
N LEU A 143 1.10 1.12 0.37
CA LEU A 143 0.65 0.92 1.74
C LEU A 143 -0.68 0.13 1.73
N ASN A 144 -1.26 -0.14 2.90
CA ASN A 144 -2.50 -0.90 3.01
C ASN A 144 -3.63 -0.07 3.63
N ALA A 145 -4.87 -0.39 3.26
CA ALA A 145 -6.03 -0.11 4.11
C ALA A 145 -6.50 -1.41 4.74
N VAL A 146 -6.89 -1.35 6.01
CA VAL A 146 -7.33 -2.50 6.80
C VAL A 146 -8.70 -2.23 7.36
N TYR A 147 -9.60 -3.18 7.20
CA TYR A 147 -10.92 -3.16 7.84
C TYR A 147 -10.84 -3.93 9.15
N LEU A 148 -11.29 -3.35 10.26
CA LEU A 148 -11.47 -4.08 11.52
C LEU A 148 -12.94 -4.47 11.66
N PRO A 149 -13.33 -5.73 11.42
CA PRO A 149 -14.71 -6.19 11.62
C PRO A 149 -15.31 -5.81 12.97
N SER A 150 -14.53 -5.86 14.05
CA SER A 150 -14.99 -5.54 15.42
C SER A 150 -15.37 -4.07 15.60
N ARG A 151 -14.75 -3.17 14.83
CA ARG A 151 -14.98 -1.72 14.87
C ARG A 151 -15.76 -1.18 13.68
N ARG A 152 -15.96 -1.99 12.64
CA ARG A 152 -16.63 -1.65 11.38
C ARG A 152 -16.05 -0.39 10.72
N LEU A 153 -14.73 -0.28 10.68
CA LEU A 153 -14.04 0.87 10.10
C LEU A 153 -12.84 0.43 9.25
N TRP A 154 -12.52 1.26 8.26
CA TRP A 154 -11.29 1.21 7.51
C TRP A 154 -10.29 2.24 8.04
N PHE A 155 -9.01 1.89 8.06
CA PHE A 155 -7.90 2.78 8.37
C PHE A 155 -6.66 2.35 7.59
N ARG A 156 -5.71 3.26 7.35
CA ARG A 156 -4.49 2.95 6.59
C ARG A 156 -3.31 2.60 7.50
N LEU A 157 -2.50 1.68 7.03
CA LEU A 157 -1.25 1.22 7.64
C LEU A 157 -0.14 1.20 6.60
N ASP A 158 1.05 1.65 7.00
CA ASP A 158 2.23 1.69 6.14
C ASP A 158 3.32 0.75 6.68
N PRO A 159 3.46 -0.48 6.14
CA PRO A 159 4.40 -1.45 6.68
C PRO A 159 5.85 -1.18 6.29
N ARG A 160 6.19 -0.09 5.58
CA ARG A 160 7.51 0.14 4.98
C ARG A 160 8.70 0.04 5.94
N GLY A 161 8.50 0.25 7.24
CA GLY A 161 9.55 0.12 8.24
C GLY A 161 10.17 1.45 8.64
N ASP A 162 10.68 1.48 9.87
CA ASP A 162 11.22 2.70 10.47
C ASP A 162 12.72 2.87 10.16
N LYS A 163 13.14 4.12 9.97
CA LYS A 163 14.54 4.53 9.89
C LYS A 163 14.66 5.99 10.32
N PRO A 164 15.88 6.55 10.50
CA PRO A 164 15.99 7.99 10.75
C PRO A 164 15.24 8.82 9.69
N GLY A 165 14.24 9.58 10.15
CA GLY A 165 13.36 10.39 9.28
C GLY A 165 12.15 9.68 8.68
N VAL A 166 11.90 8.40 9.00
CA VAL A 166 10.72 7.64 8.56
C VAL A 166 10.14 6.90 9.76
N HIS A 167 8.89 7.18 10.11
CA HIS A 167 8.22 6.60 11.26
C HIS A 167 6.76 6.30 10.94
N SER A 168 6.33 5.07 11.20
CA SER A 168 4.94 4.63 10.98
C SER A 168 4.41 3.91 12.21
N GLU A 169 3.12 4.06 12.53
CA GLU A 169 2.52 3.46 13.74
C GLU A 169 1.17 2.82 13.45
N PHE A 170 0.85 1.75 14.18
CA PHE A 170 -0.51 1.23 14.22
C PHE A 170 -1.37 2.14 15.09
N CYS A 171 -2.11 3.04 14.46
CA CYS A 171 -3.09 3.90 15.11
C CYS A 171 -4.39 3.89 14.29
N VAL A 172 -5.48 3.48 14.94
CA VAL A 172 -6.79 3.34 14.27
C VAL A 172 -7.49 4.69 14.15
N GLU A 173 -7.25 5.58 15.12
CA GLU A 173 -7.92 6.87 15.23
C GLU A 173 -7.29 7.92 14.32
N ARG A 174 -5.99 7.82 14.05
CA ARG A 174 -5.24 8.77 13.22
C ARG A 174 -4.17 8.06 12.43
N GLU A 175 -4.06 8.40 11.15
CA GLU A 175 -3.03 7.84 10.28
C GLU A 175 -1.63 8.27 10.74
N ARG A 176 -0.71 7.31 10.76
CA ARG A 176 0.71 7.47 11.06
C ARG A 176 1.51 6.73 10.00
N LEU A 177 1.59 7.32 8.82
CA LEU A 177 2.20 6.74 7.62
C LEU A 177 3.69 7.15 7.50
N ALA A 178 4.45 6.42 6.70
CA ALA A 178 5.90 6.63 6.56
C ALA A 178 6.25 7.99 5.94
N TYR A 179 5.37 8.51 5.08
CA TYR A 179 5.58 9.75 4.35
C TYR A 179 4.43 10.74 4.55
N THR A 180 4.80 11.98 4.86
CA THR A 180 3.91 13.14 4.72
C THR A 180 3.90 13.54 3.25
N ILE A 181 2.72 13.72 2.69
CA ILE A 181 2.55 14.14 1.30
C ILE A 181 2.55 15.66 1.21
N HIS A 182 3.32 16.19 0.26
CA HIS A 182 3.52 17.61 -0.02
C HIS A 182 2.92 17.99 -1.38
N PRO A 183 1.64 18.42 -1.45
CA PRO A 183 0.99 18.79 -2.71
C PRO A 183 1.71 19.89 -3.48
N GLU A 184 2.41 20.79 -2.78
CA GLU A 184 3.25 21.84 -3.35
C GLU A 184 4.43 21.29 -4.18
N LEU A 185 4.84 20.05 -3.92
CA LEU A 185 5.86 19.32 -4.69
C LEU A 185 5.25 18.44 -5.80
N GLY A 186 3.93 18.49 -6.00
CA GLY A 186 3.22 17.60 -6.94
C GLY A 186 3.05 16.17 -6.43
N GLU A 187 3.19 15.96 -5.12
CA GLU A 187 2.89 14.69 -4.46
C GLU A 187 1.37 14.53 -4.27
N ILE A 188 0.89 13.28 -4.27
CA ILE A 188 -0.55 12.98 -4.23
C ILE A 188 -0.81 11.84 -3.26
N ASP A 189 -1.72 12.08 -2.33
CA ASP A 189 -2.25 11.04 -1.45
C ASP A 189 -3.55 10.49 -2.06
N TYR A 190 -3.50 9.31 -2.68
CA TYR A 190 -4.66 8.78 -3.38
C TYR A 190 -5.67 8.15 -2.39
N PRO A 191 -6.97 8.45 -2.52
CA PRO A 191 -7.99 7.96 -1.59
C PRO A 191 -8.41 6.51 -1.85
N TYR A 192 -7.86 5.86 -2.86
CA TYR A 192 -8.39 4.61 -3.41
C TYR A 192 -7.90 3.38 -2.67
N VAL A 193 -8.81 2.44 -2.40
CA VAL A 193 -8.51 1.14 -1.80
C VAL A 193 -8.79 0.03 -2.80
N PHE A 194 -7.72 -0.56 -3.35
CA PHE A 194 -7.75 -1.62 -4.35
C PHE A 194 -7.78 -3.00 -3.69
N SER A 195 -8.58 -3.93 -4.21
CA SER A 195 -8.63 -5.32 -3.71
C SER A 195 -7.44 -6.15 -4.19
N SER A 196 -6.69 -5.69 -5.19
CA SER A 196 -5.47 -6.32 -5.70
C SER A 196 -4.36 -5.29 -5.95
N PRO A 197 -3.07 -5.70 -5.95
CA PRO A 197 -1.99 -4.79 -6.33
C PRO A 197 -2.18 -4.29 -7.76
N LEU A 198 -1.76 -3.05 -8.04
CA LEU A 198 -1.79 -2.51 -9.40
C LEU A 198 -0.92 -3.35 -10.33
N GLU A 199 -1.42 -3.64 -11.53
CA GLU A 199 -0.64 -4.38 -12.52
C GLU A 199 0.63 -3.62 -12.93
N SER A 200 0.58 -2.29 -13.00
CA SER A 200 1.77 -1.46 -13.26
C SER A 200 2.85 -1.61 -12.17
N VAL A 201 2.44 -1.81 -10.92
CA VAL A 201 3.35 -2.10 -9.81
C VAL A 201 3.97 -3.48 -9.99
N LEU A 202 3.15 -4.51 -10.24
CA LEU A 202 3.64 -5.87 -10.46
C LEU A 202 4.56 -5.97 -11.68
N ALA A 203 4.20 -5.34 -12.79
CA ALA A 203 5.02 -5.26 -14.00
C ALA A 203 6.38 -4.61 -13.70
N SER A 204 6.40 -3.47 -12.99
CA SER A 204 7.67 -2.82 -12.63
C SER A 204 8.59 -3.72 -11.81
N MET A 205 8.04 -4.52 -10.88
CA MET A 205 8.80 -5.45 -10.06
C MET A 205 9.32 -6.65 -10.85
N ARG A 206 8.50 -7.23 -11.74
CA ARG A 206 8.85 -8.40 -12.55
C ARG A 206 9.84 -8.10 -13.67
N GLU A 207 9.78 -6.89 -14.22
CA GLU A 207 10.58 -6.48 -15.38
C GLU A 207 11.90 -5.79 -15.01
N SER A 208 12.11 -5.48 -13.73
CA SER A 208 13.38 -4.93 -13.24
C SER A 208 14.36 -6.05 -12.94
N VAL A 209 15.62 -5.87 -13.32
CA VAL A 209 16.69 -6.84 -13.07
C VAL A 209 17.09 -6.85 -11.59
N ASP A 210 17.11 -5.67 -10.96
CA ASP A 210 17.47 -5.51 -9.55
C ASP A 210 16.74 -4.32 -8.90
N CYS A 211 16.93 -4.16 -7.59
CA CYS A 211 16.36 -3.05 -6.83
C CYS A 211 16.85 -1.66 -7.28
N HIS A 212 18.02 -1.54 -7.91
CA HIS A 212 18.51 -0.26 -8.42
C HIS A 212 17.71 0.18 -9.65
N GLU A 213 17.48 -0.74 -10.58
CA GLU A 213 16.61 -0.51 -11.73
C GLU A 213 15.16 -0.28 -11.29
N LEU A 214 14.65 -1.13 -10.39
CA LEU A 214 13.30 -0.99 -9.84
C LEU A 214 13.11 0.38 -9.22
N PHE A 215 14.13 0.95 -8.56
CA PHE A 215 14.04 2.27 -7.98
C PHE A 215 13.63 3.34 -9.00
N SER A 216 14.15 3.23 -10.23
CA SER A 216 13.89 4.16 -11.31
C SER A 216 12.66 3.79 -12.14
N ARG A 217 12.26 2.51 -12.16
CA ARG A 217 11.12 1.99 -12.93
C ARG A 217 9.77 2.02 -12.21
N ARG A 218 9.73 2.27 -10.90
CA ARG A 218 8.46 2.38 -10.16
C ARG A 218 7.47 3.30 -10.91
N PRO A 219 6.19 2.91 -11.05
CA PRO A 219 5.17 3.76 -11.66
C PRO A 219 5.12 5.11 -10.96
N GLN A 220 4.84 6.19 -11.70
CA GLN A 220 4.84 7.54 -11.13
C GLN A 220 3.46 7.97 -10.59
N ASP A 221 2.41 7.32 -11.08
CA ASP A 221 1.01 7.54 -10.72
C ASP A 221 0.19 6.27 -11.00
N LEU A 222 -1.13 6.35 -10.79
CA LEU A 222 -2.05 5.23 -10.99
C LEU A 222 -2.31 4.91 -12.48
N GLY A 223 -1.77 5.68 -13.43
CA GLY A 223 -2.07 5.56 -14.85
C GLY A 223 -3.31 6.34 -15.31
N VAL A 224 -3.70 6.13 -16.58
CA VAL A 224 -4.77 6.87 -17.26
C VAL A 224 -6.13 6.63 -16.57
N PRO A 225 -6.98 7.67 -16.38
CA PRO A 225 -8.28 7.52 -15.73
C PRO A 225 -9.16 6.45 -16.38
N GLY A 226 -9.39 5.34 -15.66
CA GLY A 226 -10.33 4.29 -16.07
C GLY A 226 -9.80 2.85 -16.02
N ALA A 227 -8.48 2.65 -16.05
CA ALA A 227 -7.88 1.33 -15.82
C ALA A 227 -7.57 1.17 -14.33
N GLY A 228 -8.48 0.54 -13.58
CA GLY A 228 -8.26 0.15 -12.19
C GLY A 228 -8.64 1.19 -11.12
N ILE A 229 -8.79 2.49 -11.45
CA ILE A 229 -9.18 3.50 -10.45
C ILE A 229 -10.62 3.23 -9.95
N PRO A 230 -10.84 2.98 -8.64
CA PRO A 230 -12.17 2.86 -8.07
C PRO A 230 -13.02 4.06 -8.41
N LYS A 231 -14.19 3.82 -9.00
CA LYS A 231 -15.15 4.91 -9.27
C LYS A 231 -15.96 5.13 -8.00
N PRO A 232 -16.18 6.38 -7.56
CA PRO A 232 -17.14 6.67 -6.51
C PRO A 232 -18.50 6.09 -6.91
N GLN A 233 -18.98 5.09 -6.18
CA GLN A 233 -20.35 4.63 -6.38
C GLN A 233 -21.27 5.69 -5.78
N LEU A 234 -22.06 6.37 -6.62
CA LEU A 234 -23.15 7.21 -6.13
C LEU A 234 -24.15 6.28 -5.43
N ASN A 235 -24.29 6.43 -4.11
CA ASN A 235 -25.35 5.78 -3.35
C ASN A 235 -26.69 6.12 -4.02
N ARG A 236 -27.41 5.08 -4.46
CA ARG A 236 -28.83 5.19 -4.83
C ARG A 236 -29.69 4.92 -3.60
#